data_AF-A0A9Q0TMD1-F1
#
_entry.id   AF-A0A9Q0TMD1-F1
#
_cell.length_a   1.000
_cell.length_b   1.000
_cell.length_c   1.000
_cell.angle_alpha   90.00
_cell.angle_beta   90.00
_cell.angle_gamma   90.00
#
_symmetry.space_group_name_H-M   'P 1'
#
loop_
_entity.id
_entity.type
_entity.pdbx_description
1 polymer ?
#
loop_
_entity_poly.entity_id
_entity_poly.type
_entity_poly.pdbx_seq_one_letter_code
_entity_poly.pdbx_strand_id
1 'polypeptide(L)'
;MEKFARLISVAPFFLLLCLPFSLAGHDYGQALSKSILFFEAQRSGYLPHDQRVTWRSNSGLNDGKASGVDLVGGYYDAGDNVKFGLPMAFTVTMMSWSIIEYGKQLGSSGELGHAMKAVKWGSDYLIKAHPQPDVLYGEVASTHFPTSPRFFKPTCMAKINML
;
A
#
# COMPACT_ATOMS: atom_id res chain seq x y z
N MET A 1 12.40 -58.52 -34.09
CA MET A 1 11.11 -57.88 -33.74
C MET A 1 11.02 -57.53 -32.24
N GLU A 2 11.54 -58.34 -31.32
CA GLU A 2 11.48 -58.05 -29.86
C GLU A 2 12.16 -56.75 -29.39
N LYS A 3 13.32 -56.38 -29.96
CA LYS A 3 14.04 -55.15 -29.57
C LYS A 3 13.24 -53.87 -29.86
N PHE A 4 12.42 -53.89 -30.91
CA PHE A 4 11.57 -52.76 -31.30
C PHE A 4 10.35 -52.63 -30.39
N ALA A 5 9.77 -53.77 -29.98
CA ALA A 5 8.68 -53.82 -29.00
C ALA A 5 9.12 -53.34 -27.60
N ARG A 6 10.35 -53.65 -27.18
CA ARG A 6 10.91 -53.12 -25.92
C ARG A 6 11.09 -51.61 -25.96
N LEU A 7 11.55 -51.04 -27.08
CA LEU A 7 11.73 -49.59 -27.23
C LEU A 7 10.40 -48.81 -27.14
N ILE A 8 9.33 -49.37 -27.70
CA ILE A 8 7.97 -48.81 -27.62
C ILE A 8 7.41 -48.94 -26.20
N SER A 9 7.78 -49.99 -25.46
CA SER A 9 7.32 -50.22 -24.08
C SER A 9 7.94 -49.27 -23.04
N VAL A 10 9.15 -48.72 -23.29
CA VAL A 10 9.79 -47.73 -22.40
C VAL A 10 9.52 -46.27 -22.79
N ALA A 11 9.07 -46.02 -24.02
CA ALA A 11 8.70 -44.68 -24.50
C ALA A 11 7.69 -43.92 -23.61
N PRO A 12 6.60 -44.53 -23.09
CA PRO A 12 5.67 -43.80 -22.22
C PRO A 12 6.26 -43.46 -20.85
N PHE A 13 7.24 -44.23 -20.37
CA PHE A 13 7.94 -43.95 -19.10
C PHE A 13 8.90 -42.76 -19.22
N PHE A 14 9.54 -42.62 -20.38
CA PHE A 14 10.38 -41.46 -20.71
C PHE A 14 9.56 -40.18 -20.93
N LEU A 15 8.37 -40.30 -21.54
CA LEU A 15 7.46 -39.17 -21.73
C LEU A 15 6.91 -38.62 -20.41
N LEU A 16 6.68 -39.49 -19.41
CA LEU A 16 6.27 -39.12 -18.05
C LEU A 16 7.37 -38.41 -17.25
N LEU A 17 8.65 -38.70 -17.52
CA LEU A 17 9.80 -38.02 -16.92
C LEU A 17 10.08 -36.64 -17.53
N CYS A 18 9.60 -36.39 -18.74
CA CYS A 18 9.79 -35.13 -19.47
C CYS A 18 8.61 -34.16 -19.35
N LEU A 19 7.53 -34.53 -18.63
CA LEU A 19 6.51 -33.57 -18.25
C LEU A 19 7.14 -32.61 -17.23
N PRO A 20 7.20 -31.29 -17.50
CA PRO A 20 7.57 -30.35 -16.47
C PRO A 20 6.56 -30.48 -15.34
N PHE A 21 6.97 -31.07 -14.22
CA PHE A 21 6.29 -30.86 -12.96
C PHE A 21 6.32 -29.35 -12.73
N SER A 22 5.19 -28.67 -12.99
CA SER A 22 5.01 -27.31 -12.48
C SER A 22 5.05 -27.42 -10.97
N LEU A 23 6.20 -27.16 -10.38
CA LEU A 23 6.30 -26.76 -8.98
C LEU A 23 5.46 -25.50 -8.87
N ALA A 24 4.26 -25.63 -8.32
CA ALA A 24 3.37 -24.53 -8.01
C ALA A 24 4.00 -23.68 -6.90
N GLY A 25 5.00 -22.88 -7.25
CA GLY A 25 5.63 -21.90 -6.38
C GLY A 25 4.96 -20.54 -6.55
N HIS A 26 4.77 -19.82 -5.45
CA HIS A 26 4.32 -18.44 -5.50
C HIS A 26 5.49 -17.49 -5.71
N ASP A 27 5.35 -16.52 -6.63
CA ASP A 27 6.30 -15.43 -6.77
C ASP A 27 6.05 -14.37 -5.68
N TYR A 28 6.70 -14.59 -4.53
CA TYR A 28 6.63 -13.66 -3.40
C TYR A 28 7.30 -12.32 -3.68
N GLY A 29 8.23 -12.25 -4.64
CA GLY A 29 8.84 -10.99 -5.08
C GLY A 29 7.81 -10.10 -5.75
N GLN A 30 7.06 -10.65 -6.71
CA GLN A 30 5.97 -9.93 -7.35
C GLN A 30 4.85 -9.56 -6.37
N ALA A 31 4.51 -10.46 -5.43
CA ALA A 31 3.52 -10.17 -4.40
C ALA A 31 3.94 -9.00 -3.51
N LEU A 32 5.22 -8.95 -3.11
CA LEU A 32 5.79 -7.85 -2.33
C LEU A 32 5.75 -6.52 -3.09
N SER A 33 6.21 -6.49 -4.35
CA SER A 33 6.15 -5.28 -5.18
C SER A 33 4.73 -4.75 -5.33
N LYS A 34 3.75 -5.63 -5.55
CA LYS A 34 2.33 -5.28 -5.64
C LYS A 34 1.77 -4.77 -4.31
N SER A 35 2.17 -5.36 -3.18
CA SER A 35 1.76 -4.92 -1.85
C SER A 35 2.24 -3.50 -1.55
N ILE A 36 3.47 -3.14 -1.94
CA ILE A 36 3.98 -1.77 -1.76
C ILE A 36 3.29 -0.80 -2.74
N LEU A 37 3.02 -1.25 -3.96
CA LEU A 37 2.28 -0.46 -4.96
C LEU A 37 0.85 -0.14 -4.51
N PHE A 38 0.21 -1.04 -3.75
CA PHE A 38 -1.10 -0.78 -3.13
C PHE A 38 -1.05 0.46 -2.24
N PHE A 39 -0.01 0.65 -1.42
CA PHE A 39 0.09 1.86 -0.60
C PHE A 39 0.25 3.13 -1.46
N GLU A 40 1.01 3.09 -2.56
CA GLU A 40 1.04 4.22 -3.51
C GLU A 40 -0.35 4.55 -4.06
N ALA A 41 -1.17 3.52 -4.32
CA ALA A 41 -2.55 3.67 -4.77
C ALA A 41 -3.50 4.22 -3.71
N GLN A 42 -3.12 4.23 -2.42
CA GLN A 42 -3.91 4.79 -1.32
C GLN A 42 -3.50 6.22 -0.91
N ARG A 43 -2.44 6.79 -1.50
CA ARG A 43 -1.94 8.12 -1.12
C ARG A 43 -2.96 9.23 -1.33
N SER A 44 -3.20 10.07 -0.32
CA SER A 44 -3.93 11.34 -0.44
C SER A 44 -2.96 12.52 -0.47
N GLY A 45 -3.36 13.66 -1.04
CA GLY A 45 -2.56 14.88 -1.11
C GLY A 45 -1.92 15.12 -2.48
N TYR A 46 -0.79 15.84 -2.48
CA TYR A 46 0.00 16.11 -3.68
C TYR A 46 0.89 14.92 -4.01
N LEU A 47 0.56 14.17 -5.05
CA LEU A 47 1.29 12.99 -5.46
C LEU A 47 2.64 13.38 -6.07
N PRO A 48 3.71 12.62 -5.77
CA PRO A 48 5.03 12.93 -6.31
C PRO A 48 5.09 12.58 -7.80
N HIS A 49 5.91 13.30 -8.56
CA HIS A 49 6.04 13.11 -10.01
C HIS A 49 6.58 11.73 -10.41
N ASP A 50 7.31 11.06 -9.51
CA ASP A 50 7.87 9.73 -9.71
C ASP A 50 6.91 8.59 -9.27
N GLN A 51 5.62 8.89 -9.03
CA GLN A 51 4.64 7.88 -8.65
C GLN A 51 4.39 6.85 -9.77
N ARG A 52 4.37 5.56 -9.39
CA ARG A 52 4.16 4.44 -10.32
C ARG A 52 2.68 4.22 -10.67
N VAL A 53 1.77 4.61 -9.77
CA VAL A 53 0.31 4.48 -9.96
C VAL A 53 -0.25 5.69 -10.72
N THR A 54 -0.30 5.60 -12.05
CA THR A 54 -0.57 6.73 -12.96
C THR A 54 -2.05 7.13 -13.09
N TRP A 55 -2.98 6.26 -12.70
CA TRP A 55 -4.42 6.57 -12.72
C TRP A 55 -4.88 7.36 -11.48
N ARG A 56 -4.03 7.51 -10.45
CA ARG A 56 -4.27 8.39 -9.31
C ARG A 56 -3.87 9.82 -9.64
N SER A 57 -4.47 10.79 -8.96
CA SER A 57 -4.17 12.22 -9.11
C SER A 57 -4.26 12.94 -7.76
N ASN A 58 -3.77 14.18 -7.72
CA ASN A 58 -3.82 15.03 -6.54
C ASN A 58 -5.24 15.10 -5.95
N SER A 59 -5.39 14.87 -4.65
CA SER A 59 -6.68 14.77 -3.96
C SER A 59 -6.57 15.21 -2.50
N GLY A 60 -7.67 15.55 -1.82
CA GLY A 60 -7.64 15.96 -0.41
C GLY A 60 -6.85 17.25 -0.13
N LEU A 61 -6.79 18.19 -1.09
CA LEU A 61 -5.94 19.39 -1.01
C LEU A 61 -6.44 20.47 -0.03
N ASN A 62 -7.62 20.27 0.55
CA ASN A 62 -8.24 21.16 1.52
C ASN A 62 -8.36 20.53 2.91
N ASP A 63 -7.77 19.35 3.10
CA ASP A 63 -7.82 18.62 4.36
C ASP A 63 -7.14 19.43 5.48
N GLY A 64 -7.86 19.65 6.58
CA GLY A 64 -7.40 20.47 7.71
C GLY A 64 -7.76 21.96 7.64
N LYS A 65 -8.05 22.52 6.46
CA LYS A 65 -8.25 23.97 6.28
C LYS A 65 -9.35 24.57 7.16
N ALA A 66 -10.45 23.84 7.36
CA ALA A 66 -11.56 24.29 8.21
C ALA A 66 -11.18 24.44 9.69
N SER A 67 -10.10 23.80 10.13
CA SER A 67 -9.55 23.92 11.48
C SER A 67 -8.23 24.70 11.52
N GLY A 68 -7.86 25.37 10.42
CA GLY A 68 -6.64 26.18 10.35
C GLY A 68 -5.34 25.37 10.39
N VAL A 69 -5.38 24.08 10.02
CA VAL A 69 -4.20 23.19 10.02
C VAL A 69 -3.98 22.58 8.63
N ASP A 70 -2.75 22.18 8.30
CA ASP A 70 -2.45 21.44 7.08
C ASP A 70 -2.48 19.93 7.37
N LEU A 71 -3.52 19.23 6.89
CA LEU A 71 -3.66 17.78 6.98
C LEU A 71 -3.66 17.13 5.58
N VAL A 72 -3.04 17.79 4.60
CA VAL A 72 -2.83 17.23 3.26
C VAL A 72 -1.71 16.17 3.32
N GLY A 73 -1.97 15.00 2.75
CA GLY A 73 -1.05 13.84 2.79
C GLY A 73 -1.72 12.58 3.35
N GLY A 74 -0.91 11.59 3.72
CA GLY A 74 -1.37 10.36 4.38
C GLY A 74 -2.07 9.39 3.42
N TYR A 75 -2.68 8.35 3.99
CA TYR A 75 -3.37 7.30 3.26
C TYR A 75 -4.88 7.36 3.44
N TYR A 76 -5.62 7.02 2.40
CA TYR A 76 -7.01 6.60 2.55
C TYR A 76 -7.05 5.19 3.14
N ASP A 77 -7.98 4.97 4.06
CA ASP A 77 -8.01 3.77 4.88
C ASP A 77 -8.35 2.51 4.08
N ALA A 78 -9.39 2.58 3.25
CA ALA A 78 -9.87 1.44 2.47
C ALA A 78 -10.33 1.86 1.07
N GLY A 79 -11.55 1.48 0.67
CA GLY A 79 -12.16 1.90 -0.60
C GLY A 79 -12.86 3.26 -0.55
N ASP A 80 -12.78 3.94 0.59
CA ASP A 80 -13.32 5.28 0.81
C ASP A 80 -12.21 6.34 0.70
N ASN A 81 -12.53 7.58 1.07
CA ASN A 81 -11.57 8.70 1.08
C ASN A 81 -11.44 9.32 2.47
N VAL A 82 -11.66 8.52 3.51
CA VAL A 82 -11.45 8.92 4.89
C VAL A 82 -10.05 8.52 5.33
N LYS A 83 -9.42 9.38 6.12
CA LYS A 83 -8.12 9.13 6.74
C LYS A 83 -8.35 8.77 8.20
N PHE A 84 -8.46 7.48 8.49
CA PHE A 84 -8.53 7.00 9.87
C PHE A 84 -7.11 6.89 10.46
N GLY A 85 -6.82 7.71 11.48
CA GLY A 85 -5.48 7.83 12.04
C GLY A 85 -4.99 6.57 12.74
N LEU A 86 -5.87 5.85 13.44
CA LEU A 86 -5.52 4.62 14.16
C LEU A 86 -5.03 3.49 13.23
N PRO A 87 -5.81 3.02 12.24
CA PRO A 87 -5.35 1.98 11.31
C PRO A 87 -4.17 2.44 10.44
N MET A 88 -4.07 3.75 10.12
CA MET A 88 -2.90 4.29 9.43
C MET A 88 -1.63 4.19 10.29
N ALA A 89 -1.69 4.60 11.56
CA ALA A 89 -0.56 4.53 12.47
C ALA A 89 -0.12 3.07 12.71
N PHE A 90 -1.08 2.15 12.84
CA PHE A 90 -0.79 0.72 12.90
C PHE A 90 -0.05 0.23 11.65
N THR A 91 -0.56 0.58 10.47
CA THR A 91 0.04 0.21 9.17
C THR A 91 1.46 0.74 9.03
N VAL A 92 1.70 2.02 9.35
CA VAL A 92 3.03 2.63 9.32
C VAL A 92 3.99 1.94 10.29
N THR A 93 3.51 1.57 11.48
CA THR A 93 4.30 0.82 12.46
C THR A 93 4.70 -0.55 11.92
N MET A 94 3.77 -1.31 11.35
CA MET A 94 4.04 -2.63 10.78
C MET A 94 4.98 -2.57 9.57
N MET A 95 4.82 -1.58 8.69
CA MET A 95 5.77 -1.36 7.59
C MET A 95 7.17 -1.03 8.11
N SER A 96 7.27 -0.16 9.11
CA SER A 96 8.55 0.22 9.71
C SER A 96 9.24 -0.99 10.36
N TRP A 97 8.48 -1.81 11.10
CA TRP A 97 8.99 -3.04 11.69
C TRP A 97 9.48 -4.03 10.61
N SER A 98 8.70 -4.21 9.53
CA SER A 98 9.11 -5.05 8.40
C SER A 98 10.43 -4.60 7.77
N ILE A 99 10.65 -3.28 7.64
CA ILE A 99 11.92 -2.73 7.13
C ILE A 99 13.07 -3.00 8.10
N ILE A 100 12.85 -2.86 9.41
CA ILE A 100 13.87 -3.12 10.42
C ILE A 100 14.29 -4.60 10.39
N GLU A 101 13.32 -5.51 10.33
CA GLU A 101 13.57 -6.95 10.38
C GLU A 101 14.10 -7.52 9.06
N TYR A 102 13.51 -7.10 7.92
CA TYR A 102 13.74 -7.70 6.60
C TYR A 102 14.37 -6.73 5.59
N GLY A 103 14.98 -5.64 6.07
CA GLY A 103 15.54 -4.59 5.21
C GLY A 103 16.57 -5.09 4.21
N LYS A 104 17.35 -6.12 4.54
CA LYS A 104 18.31 -6.74 3.60
C LYS A 104 17.60 -7.43 2.43
N GLN A 105 16.53 -8.18 2.71
CA GLN A 105 15.74 -8.90 1.71
C GLN A 105 14.99 -7.91 0.81
N LEU A 106 14.39 -6.88 1.41
CA LEU A 106 13.78 -5.74 0.69
C LEU A 106 14.81 -5.02 -0.20
N GLY A 107 16.06 -4.90 0.27
CA GLY A 107 17.16 -4.32 -0.50
C GLY A 107 17.51 -5.19 -1.71
N SER A 108 17.67 -6.49 -1.50
CA SER A 108 17.95 -7.46 -2.57
C SER A 108 16.83 -7.56 -3.61
N SER A 109 15.58 -7.29 -3.23
CA SER A 109 14.45 -7.23 -4.16
C SER A 109 14.26 -5.86 -4.85
N GLY A 110 15.06 -4.85 -4.48
CA GLY A 110 14.93 -3.48 -5.01
C GLY A 110 13.74 -2.68 -4.44
N GLU A 111 13.00 -3.23 -3.47
CA GLU A 111 11.79 -2.61 -2.93
C GLU A 111 12.02 -1.77 -1.67
N LEU A 112 13.21 -1.85 -1.05
CA LEU A 112 13.54 -1.10 0.17
C LEU A 112 13.27 0.40 0.02
N GLY A 113 13.65 1.00 -1.12
CA GLY A 113 13.41 2.42 -1.37
C GLY A 113 11.92 2.77 -1.43
N HIS A 114 11.11 1.91 -2.04
CA HIS A 114 9.65 2.09 -2.12
C HIS A 114 8.98 1.91 -0.75
N ALA A 115 9.41 0.91 0.03
CA ALA A 115 8.93 0.68 1.39
C ALA A 115 9.26 1.86 2.31
N MET A 116 10.48 2.39 2.24
CA MET A 116 10.88 3.59 3.00
C MET A 116 10.05 4.82 2.61
N LYS A 117 9.80 5.03 1.30
CA LYS A 117 8.90 6.10 0.84
C LYS A 117 7.46 5.90 1.35
N ALA A 118 6.99 4.65 1.44
CA ALA A 118 5.66 4.35 1.95
C ALA A 118 5.53 4.67 3.45
N VAL A 119 6.53 4.30 4.25
CA VAL A 119 6.60 4.69 5.67
C VAL A 119 6.64 6.20 5.81
N LYS A 120 7.54 6.87 5.06
CA LYS A 120 7.70 8.33 5.11
C LYS A 120 6.38 9.06 4.82
N TRP A 121 5.63 8.62 3.82
CA TRP A 121 4.35 9.23 3.45
C TRP A 121 3.33 9.22 4.59
N GLY A 122 3.24 8.10 5.31
CA GLY A 122 2.35 7.96 6.46
C GLY A 122 2.87 8.73 7.68
N SER A 123 4.17 8.64 7.98
CA SER A 123 4.76 9.33 9.13
C SER A 123 4.74 10.86 8.97
N ASP A 124 4.99 11.38 7.77
CA ASP A 124 4.89 12.82 7.48
C ASP A 124 3.48 13.33 7.82
N TYR A 125 2.44 12.56 7.49
CA TYR A 125 1.06 12.89 7.83
C TYR A 125 0.80 12.82 9.35
N LEU A 126 1.30 11.79 10.05
CA LEU A 126 1.14 11.68 11.50
C LEU A 126 1.80 12.84 12.24
N ILE A 127 2.94 13.34 11.75
CA ILE A 127 3.59 14.56 12.27
C ILE A 127 2.67 15.77 12.08
N LYS A 128 2.11 15.95 10.87
CA LYS A 128 1.15 17.04 10.60
C LYS A 128 -0.11 16.95 11.47
N ALA A 129 -0.58 15.73 11.71
CA ALA A 129 -1.74 15.46 12.57
C ALA A 129 -1.47 15.79 14.04
N HIS A 130 -0.21 16.00 14.43
CA HIS A 130 0.19 16.37 15.79
C HIS A 130 0.84 17.78 15.85
N PRO A 131 0.08 18.86 15.57
CA PRO A 131 0.65 20.20 15.46
C PRO A 131 1.04 20.84 16.80
N GLN A 132 0.58 20.28 17.92
CA GLN A 132 0.86 20.76 19.29
C GLN A 132 1.01 19.54 20.21
N PRO A 133 1.76 19.64 21.34
CA PRO A 133 2.07 18.50 22.21
C PRO A 133 0.86 17.70 22.70
N ASP A 134 -0.28 18.37 22.85
CA ASP A 134 -1.49 17.78 23.44
C ASP A 134 -2.66 17.71 22.45
N VAL A 135 -2.37 17.85 21.14
CA VAL A 135 -3.39 17.84 20.08
C VAL A 135 -3.04 16.81 19.03
N LEU A 136 -3.95 15.87 18.79
CA LEU A 136 -3.88 14.92 17.69
C LEU A 136 -5.16 14.96 16.85
N TYR A 137 -5.01 15.13 15.54
CA TYR A 137 -6.10 14.93 14.58
C TYR A 137 -6.20 13.44 14.22
N GLY A 138 -7.25 12.79 14.73
CA GLY A 138 -7.44 11.35 14.58
C GLY A 138 -8.17 10.94 13.31
N GLU A 139 -8.92 11.86 12.69
CA GLU A 139 -9.71 11.56 11.49
C GLU A 139 -9.84 12.79 10.59
N VAL A 140 -9.76 12.57 9.28
CA VAL A 140 -10.15 13.55 8.26
C VAL A 140 -11.03 12.87 7.21
N ALA A 141 -12.25 13.36 7.03
CA ALA A 141 -13.14 12.94 5.95
C ALA A 141 -13.23 14.03 4.87
N SER A 142 -12.74 13.75 3.66
CA SER A 142 -12.84 14.67 2.52
C SER A 142 -14.13 14.41 1.74
N THR A 143 -14.96 15.45 1.54
CA THR A 143 -16.31 15.28 0.97
C THR A 143 -16.46 15.81 -0.46
N HIS A 144 -15.35 16.22 -1.08
CA HIS A 144 -15.39 16.80 -2.42
C HIS A 144 -15.13 15.75 -3.51
N PHE A 145 -16.20 15.24 -4.11
CA PHE A 145 -16.20 14.52 -5.38
C PHE A 145 -16.93 15.35 -6.45
N PRO A 146 -16.49 15.36 -7.72
CA PRO A 146 -17.33 15.78 -8.82
C PRO A 146 -18.51 14.79 -8.95
N THR A 147 -19.69 15.23 -8.51
CA THR A 147 -21.02 14.73 -8.84
C THR A 147 -21.20 13.20 -8.96
N SER A 148 -21.44 12.51 -7.84
CA SER A 148 -22.27 11.29 -7.87
C SER A 148 -23.23 11.28 -6.67
N PRO A 149 -24.49 10.84 -6.83
CA PRO A 149 -25.51 10.98 -5.81
C PRO A 149 -25.45 9.80 -4.84
N ARG A 150 -24.55 9.86 -3.86
CA ARG A 150 -24.69 9.08 -2.63
C ARG A 150 -23.80 9.65 -1.51
N PHE A 151 -24.47 10.36 -0.61
CA PHE A 151 -24.10 10.67 0.78
C PHE A 151 -23.26 11.94 1.09
N PHE A 152 -23.30 12.32 2.38
CA PHE A 152 -23.66 13.66 2.91
C PHE A 152 -22.52 14.36 3.72
N LYS A 153 -22.49 15.71 3.61
CA LYS A 153 -22.05 16.74 4.61
C LYS A 153 -20.55 17.13 4.75
N PRO A 154 -20.23 18.33 5.33
CA PRO A 154 -18.92 19.00 5.17
C PRO A 154 -17.78 18.25 5.84
N THR A 155 -16.53 18.58 5.48
CA THR A 155 -15.28 17.99 6.00
C THR A 155 -15.36 17.77 7.52
N CYS A 156 -15.58 16.54 7.97
CA CYS A 156 -15.64 16.21 9.39
C CYS A 156 -14.20 15.89 9.85
N MET A 157 -13.79 16.50 10.96
CA MET A 157 -12.49 16.24 11.59
C MET A 157 -12.71 15.84 13.03
N ALA A 158 -12.15 14.70 13.44
CA ALA A 158 -12.10 14.29 14.83
C ALA A 158 -10.78 14.76 15.43
N LYS A 159 -10.83 15.78 16.29
CA LYS A 159 -9.70 16.25 17.09
C LYS A 159 -9.71 15.55 18.45
N ILE A 160 -8.59 14.95 18.81
CA ILE A 160 -8.35 14.30 20.09
C ILE A 160 -7.40 15.21 20.87
N ASN A 161 -7.80 15.60 22.07
CA ASN A 161 -6.88 16.25 23.01
C ASN A 161 -6.18 15.13 23.80
N MET A 162 -4.85 15.09 23.72
CA MET A 162 -4.03 14.23 24.56
C MET A 162 -3.92 14.93 25.93
N LEU A 163 -4.07 14.16 27.02
CA LEU A 163 -4.20 14.66 28.39
C LEU A 163 -2.92 15.33 28.91
#